data_AF-A0A843TYN5-F1
#
_entry.id   AF-A0A843TYN5-F1
#
_cell.length_a   1.000
_cell.length_b   1.000
_cell.length_c   1.000
_cell.angle_alpha   90.00
_cell.angle_beta   90.00
_cell.angle_gamma   90.00
#
_symmetry.space_group_name_H-M   'P 1'
#
loop_
_entity.id
_entity.type
_entity.pdbx_description
1 polymer ?
#
loop_
_entity_poly.entity_id
_entity_poly.type
_entity_poly.pdbx_seq_one_letter_code
_entity_poly.pdbx_strand_id
1 'polypeptide(L)'
;MEGVYGELSVMPPNERISEQSWNLLLQYWKNSKKIQETERNKKNRVADQATHTLGAKSIARHNYEQQQKLGDNYSTLEAYVAAHKMKCGEYPNAYTHTICEKVIATCEEKNLTNSSYPSILTPILDDVYNGHHGGYERGRGLGWCRGAWRHNMSSEASNENVGDRKSRAGTSRSQPPLP
;
A
#
# COMPACT_ATOMS: atom_id res chain seq x y z
N MET A 1 10.86 -15.00 33.26
CA MET A 1 10.03 -13.83 32.92
C MET A 1 8.65 -14.35 32.58
N GLU A 2 7.77 -14.41 33.58
CA GLU A 2 6.37 -14.79 33.40
C GLU A 2 5.65 -13.66 32.65
N GLY A 3 4.92 -14.03 31.60
CA GLY A 3 4.33 -13.11 30.64
C GLY A 3 3.22 -12.28 31.25
N VAL A 4 3.21 -10.99 30.91
CA VAL A 4 2.24 -9.95 31.33
C VAL A 4 0.90 -10.13 30.61
N TYR A 5 0.30 -11.31 30.73
CA TYR A 5 -1.07 -11.57 30.30
C TYR A 5 -1.80 -12.25 31.46
N GLY A 6 -1.91 -11.51 32.57
CA GLY A 6 -2.86 -11.83 33.62
C GLY A 6 -4.25 -12.06 33.01
N GLU A 7 -4.95 -13.05 33.55
CA GLU A 7 -6.25 -13.57 33.15
C GLU A 7 -7.13 -12.50 32.49
N LEU A 8 -7.13 -12.46 31.14
CA LEU A 8 -8.06 -11.64 30.36
C LEU A 8 -9.45 -12.28 30.47
N SER A 9 -10.07 -12.12 31.64
CA SER A 9 -11.48 -12.35 31.96
C SER A 9 -12.01 -11.04 32.51
N VAL A 10 -12.01 -10.01 31.66
CA VAL A 10 -12.55 -8.70 31.99
C VAL A 10 -13.89 -8.63 31.28
N MET A 11 -14.96 -8.24 31.97
CA MET A 11 -16.25 -7.94 31.33
C MET A 11 -16.09 -6.82 30.28
N PRO A 12 -17.00 -6.69 29.30
CA PRO A 12 -16.93 -5.62 28.32
C PRO A 12 -16.86 -4.24 29.02
N PRO A 13 -16.03 -3.30 28.52
CA PRO A 13 -15.75 -2.04 29.22
C PRO A 13 -16.93 -1.06 29.25
N ASN A 14 -18.00 -1.30 28.48
CA ASN A 14 -19.29 -0.63 28.62
C ASN A 14 -20.41 -1.44 27.96
N GLU A 15 -21.66 -1.07 28.26
CA GLU A 15 -22.89 -1.70 27.77
C GLU A 15 -23.10 -1.62 26.25
N ARG A 16 -22.32 -0.80 25.52
CA ARG A 16 -22.44 -0.68 24.06
C ARG A 16 -21.77 -1.83 23.31
N ILE A 17 -20.93 -2.60 24.00
CA ILE A 17 -20.24 -3.75 23.42
C ILE A 17 -20.92 -5.00 23.96
N SER A 18 -21.49 -5.80 23.06
CA SER A 18 -22.07 -7.09 23.46
C SER A 18 -20.99 -8.01 24.02
N GLU A 19 -21.36 -8.83 24.99
CA GLU A 19 -20.47 -9.83 25.58
C GLU A 19 -19.89 -10.76 24.50
N GLN A 20 -20.69 -11.11 23.49
CA GLN A 20 -20.24 -11.91 22.35
C GLN A 20 -19.14 -11.22 21.54
N SER A 21 -19.32 -9.95 21.16
CA SER A 21 -18.32 -9.19 20.42
C SER A 21 -17.03 -9.02 21.22
N TRP A 22 -17.15 -8.84 22.54
CA TRP A 22 -16.02 -8.76 23.44
C TRP A 22 -15.25 -10.08 23.56
N ASN A 23 -15.96 -11.19 23.73
CA ASN A 23 -15.36 -12.52 23.77
C ASN A 23 -14.64 -12.86 22.47
N LEU A 24 -15.20 -12.49 21.31
CA LEU A 24 -14.55 -12.63 20.01
C LEU A 24 -13.23 -11.84 19.93
N LEU A 25 -13.20 -10.61 20.46
CA LEU A 25 -11.98 -9.80 20.53
C LEU A 25 -10.91 -10.45 21.43
N LEU A 26 -11.31 -10.93 22.61
CA LEU A 26 -10.39 -11.62 23.52
C LEU A 26 -9.83 -12.90 22.89
N GLN A 27 -10.66 -13.68 22.20
CA GLN A 27 -10.21 -14.86 21.44
C GLN A 27 -9.26 -14.48 20.31
N TYR A 28 -9.53 -13.37 19.61
CA TYR A 28 -8.65 -12.85 18.57
C TYR A 28 -7.25 -12.51 19.11
N TRP A 29 -7.16 -11.85 20.28
CA TRP A 29 -5.87 -11.54 20.90
C TRP A 29 -5.15 -12.76 21.49
N LYS A 30 -5.89 -13.73 22.02
CA LYS A 30 -5.34 -15.00 22.53
C LYS A 30 -4.92 -15.95 21.40
N ASN A 31 -5.29 -15.67 20.14
CA ASN A 31 -4.95 -16.50 19.01
C ASN A 31 -3.43 -16.51 18.76
N SER A 32 -2.81 -17.69 18.86
CA SER A 32 -1.37 -17.89 18.67
C SER A 32 -0.86 -17.36 17.32
N LYS A 33 -1.66 -17.48 16.25
CA LYS A 33 -1.33 -16.93 14.93
C LYS A 33 -1.22 -15.40 14.97
N LYS A 34 -2.10 -14.72 15.71
CA LYS A 34 -2.10 -13.25 15.84
C LYS A 34 -0.98 -12.74 16.73
N ILE A 35 -0.64 -13.49 17.76
CA ILE A 35 0.55 -13.21 18.58
C ILE A 35 1.82 -13.33 17.72
N GLN A 36 1.98 -14.41 16.96
CA GLN A 36 3.11 -14.59 16.05
C GLN A 36 3.17 -13.50 14.97
N GLU A 37 2.02 -13.12 14.40
CA GLU A 37 1.93 -12.03 13.43
C GLU A 37 2.37 -10.69 14.04
N THR A 38 1.97 -10.42 15.29
CA THR A 38 2.37 -9.21 16.03
C THR A 38 3.87 -9.17 16.27
N GLU A 39 4.46 -10.27 16.72
CA GLU A 39 5.92 -10.37 16.93
C GLU A 39 6.70 -10.21 15.63
N ARG A 40 6.22 -10.81 14.53
CA ARG A 40 6.80 -10.62 13.20
C ARG A 40 6.71 -9.16 12.77
N ASN A 41 5.56 -8.51 12.96
CA ASN A 41 5.39 -7.09 12.62
C ASN A 41 6.29 -6.17 13.45
N LYS A 42 6.51 -6.50 14.73
CA LYS A 42 7.44 -5.78 15.60
C LYS A 42 8.88 -5.91 15.12
N LYS A 43 9.32 -7.12 14.75
CA LYS A 43 10.66 -7.35 14.17
C LYS A 43 10.81 -6.63 12.83
N ASN A 44 9.82 -6.72 11.96
CA ASN A 44 9.82 -6.03 10.67
C ASN A 44 9.89 -4.52 10.83
N ARG A 45 9.17 -3.95 11.79
CA ARG A 45 9.22 -2.51 12.08
C ARG A 45 10.59 -2.04 12.57
N VAL A 46 11.33 -2.89 13.28
CA VAL A 46 12.71 -2.60 13.69
C VAL A 46 13.68 -2.76 12.51
N ALA A 47 13.40 -3.70 11.60
CA ALA A 47 14.21 -3.94 10.42
C ALA A 47 13.95 -2.91 9.29
N ASP A 48 12.79 -2.26 9.28
CA ASP A 48 12.48 -1.19 8.34
C ASP A 48 13.27 0.07 8.69
N GLN A 49 14.28 0.34 7.87
CA GLN A 49 15.23 1.43 8.10
C GLN A 49 14.85 2.71 7.32
N ALA A 50 13.89 2.64 6.39
CA ALA A 50 13.41 3.80 5.66
C ALA A 50 12.48 4.62 6.57
N THR A 51 13.02 5.70 7.11
CA THR A 51 12.34 6.45 8.16
C THR A 51 11.28 7.37 7.58
N HIS A 52 10.03 7.13 7.95
CA HIS A 52 8.89 7.98 7.63
C HIS A 52 8.82 9.18 8.60
N THR A 53 8.74 10.40 8.07
CA THR A 53 8.86 11.65 8.84
C THR A 53 7.55 12.42 9.00
N LEU A 54 6.46 11.99 8.35
CA LEU A 54 5.14 12.66 8.47
C LEU A 54 4.39 12.34 9.78
N GLY A 55 5.02 11.58 10.69
CA GLY A 55 4.41 11.12 11.93
C GLY A 55 3.21 10.21 11.66
N ALA A 56 2.05 10.54 12.25
CA ALA A 56 0.82 9.77 12.09
C ALA A 56 0.11 9.99 10.73
N LYS A 57 0.60 10.92 9.91
CA LYS A 57 -0.01 11.21 8.60
C LYS A 57 0.45 10.20 7.55
N SER A 58 -0.50 9.64 6.81
CA SER A 58 -0.22 8.77 5.67
C SER A 58 0.26 9.57 4.45
N ILE A 59 0.99 8.91 3.55
CA ILE A 59 1.43 9.50 2.28
C ILE A 59 0.22 9.89 1.43
N ALA A 60 -0.84 9.06 1.39
CA ALA A 60 -2.06 9.38 0.64
C ALA A 60 -2.73 10.67 1.14
N ARG A 61 -2.83 10.86 2.46
CA ARG A 61 -3.39 12.09 3.04
C ARG A 61 -2.50 13.29 2.73
N HIS A 62 -1.18 13.14 2.86
CA HIS A 62 -0.23 14.21 2.52
C HIS A 62 -0.32 14.59 1.04
N ASN A 63 -0.33 13.61 0.14
CA ASN A 63 -0.46 13.82 -1.29
C ASN A 63 -1.77 14.58 -1.62
N TYR A 64 -2.92 14.15 -1.07
CA TYR A 64 -4.19 14.85 -1.23
C TYR A 64 -4.13 16.30 -0.73
N GLU A 65 -3.57 16.54 0.46
CA GLU A 65 -3.43 17.89 1.01
C GLU A 65 -2.50 18.79 0.17
N GLN A 66 -1.49 18.23 -0.49
CA GLN A 66 -0.60 18.98 -1.38
C GLN A 66 -1.22 19.25 -2.75
N GLN A 67 -1.93 18.28 -3.32
CA GLN A 67 -2.67 18.46 -4.57
C GLN A 67 -3.72 19.58 -4.44
N GLN A 68 -4.38 19.68 -3.28
CA GLN A 68 -5.31 20.79 -3.02
C GLN A 68 -4.64 22.17 -2.94
N LYS A 69 -3.33 22.22 -2.65
CA LYS A 69 -2.56 23.48 -2.56
C LYS A 69 -1.86 23.84 -3.86
N LEU A 70 -1.37 22.85 -4.59
CA LEU A 70 -0.46 23.00 -5.74
C LEU A 70 -1.11 22.60 -7.07
N GLY A 71 -2.33 22.05 -7.04
CA GLY A 71 -3.01 21.44 -8.17
C GLY A 71 -2.43 20.06 -8.53
N ASP A 72 -2.70 19.60 -9.76
CA ASP A 72 -2.24 18.31 -10.28
C ASP A 72 -0.72 18.20 -10.49
N ASN A 73 0.04 19.23 -10.13
CA ASN A 73 1.49 19.28 -10.29
C ASN A 73 2.27 18.53 -9.21
N TYR A 74 1.60 17.96 -8.19
CA TYR A 74 2.27 17.22 -7.12
C TYR A 74 2.26 15.71 -7.38
N SER A 75 3.43 15.16 -7.73
CA SER A 75 3.59 13.77 -8.15
C SER A 75 3.60 12.79 -6.98
N THR A 76 3.36 11.51 -7.26
CA THR A 76 3.47 10.47 -6.22
C THR A 76 4.91 10.34 -5.73
N LEU A 77 5.90 10.49 -6.63
CA LEU A 77 7.31 10.46 -6.26
C LEU A 77 7.63 11.58 -5.28
N GLU A 78 7.14 12.80 -5.54
CA GLU A 78 7.32 13.93 -4.64
C GLU A 78 6.67 13.68 -3.28
N ALA A 79 5.47 13.08 -3.25
CA ALA A 79 4.80 12.69 -2.01
C ALA A 79 5.63 11.68 -1.21
N TYR A 80 6.19 10.68 -1.88
CA TYR A 80 7.04 9.68 -1.27
C TYR A 80 8.33 10.28 -0.73
N VAL A 81 9.05 11.10 -1.51
CA VAL A 81 10.29 11.75 -1.09
C VAL A 81 10.04 12.72 0.08
N ALA A 82 8.98 13.53 0.01
CA ALA A 82 8.61 14.44 1.10
C ALA A 82 8.29 13.68 2.40
N ALA A 83 7.75 12.47 2.29
CA ALA A 83 7.44 11.64 3.44
C ALA A 83 8.66 11.06 4.16
N HIS A 84 9.84 11.14 3.55
CA HIS A 84 11.11 10.63 4.08
C HIS A 84 12.13 11.74 4.36
N LYS A 85 11.81 12.99 4.05
CA LYS A 85 12.62 14.17 4.38
C LYS A 85 12.14 14.82 5.68
N MET A 86 13.07 15.33 6.46
CA MET A 86 12.77 16.17 7.62
C MET A 86 12.25 17.54 7.17
N LYS A 87 11.70 18.32 8.10
CA LYS A 87 11.21 19.68 7.82
C LYS A 87 12.31 20.62 7.27
N CYS A 88 13.58 20.36 7.61
CA CYS A 88 14.73 21.08 7.06
C CYS A 88 15.11 20.66 5.63
N GLY A 89 14.45 19.65 5.06
CA GLY A 89 14.72 19.13 3.72
C GLY A 89 15.75 18.00 3.64
N GLU A 90 16.46 17.72 4.74
CA GLU A 90 17.45 16.65 4.81
C GLU A 90 16.84 15.28 5.15
N TYR A 91 17.53 14.21 4.82
CA TYR A 91 17.14 12.85 5.20
C TYR A 91 17.55 12.54 6.64
N PRO A 92 16.73 11.82 7.42
CA PRO A 92 17.01 11.54 8.83
C PRO A 92 18.17 10.56 9.04
N ASN A 93 18.52 9.75 8.04
CA ASN A 93 19.66 8.84 8.07
C ASN A 93 20.12 8.44 6.65
N ALA A 94 21.34 7.89 6.57
CA ALA A 94 21.97 7.50 5.31
C ALA A 94 21.23 6.38 4.55
N TYR A 95 20.57 5.46 5.27
CA TYR A 95 19.79 4.40 4.63
C TYR A 95 18.57 4.96 3.91
N THR A 96 17.81 5.83 4.60
CA THR A 96 16.63 6.51 4.05
C THR A 96 17.02 7.32 2.82
N HIS A 97 18.14 8.06 2.90
CA HIS A 97 18.71 8.76 1.77
C HIS A 97 18.98 7.81 0.60
N THR A 98 19.74 6.73 0.82
CA THR A 98 20.11 5.76 -0.21
C THR A 98 18.90 5.14 -0.90
N ILE A 99 17.86 4.81 -0.13
CA ILE A 99 16.63 4.24 -0.69
C ILE A 99 15.87 5.29 -1.50
N CYS A 100 15.71 6.51 -1.00
CA CYS A 100 15.03 7.57 -1.74
C CYS A 100 15.75 7.89 -3.06
N GLU A 101 17.08 7.99 -3.06
CA GLU A 101 17.86 8.23 -4.28
C GLU A 101 17.72 7.09 -5.28
N LYS A 102 17.69 5.82 -4.84
CA LYS A 102 17.41 4.68 -5.72
C LYS A 102 16.03 4.78 -6.37
N VAL A 103 15.00 5.13 -5.59
CA VAL A 103 13.64 5.30 -6.11
C VAL A 103 13.59 6.43 -7.14
N ILE A 104 14.22 7.58 -6.84
CA ILE A 104 14.30 8.72 -7.75
C ILE A 104 14.97 8.30 -9.07
N ALA A 105 16.16 7.69 -8.99
CA ALA A 105 16.91 7.24 -10.17
C ALA A 105 16.11 6.24 -11.03
N THR A 106 15.41 5.28 -10.41
CA THR A 106 14.57 4.32 -11.15
C THR A 106 13.35 5.00 -11.78
N CYS A 107 12.76 5.99 -11.13
CA CYS A 107 11.67 6.78 -11.72
C CYS A 107 12.14 7.64 -12.89
N GLU A 108 13.33 8.23 -12.80
CA GLU A 108 13.95 8.99 -13.89
C GLU A 108 14.26 8.10 -15.09
N GLU A 109 14.89 6.94 -14.87
CA GLU A 109 15.19 5.95 -15.92
C GLU A 109 13.92 5.53 -16.68
N LYS A 110 12.81 5.32 -15.97
CA LYS A 110 11.53 4.91 -16.55
C LYS A 110 10.69 6.09 -17.06
N ASN A 111 11.15 7.33 -16.92
CA ASN A 111 10.43 8.57 -17.26
C ASN A 111 9.06 8.71 -16.55
N LEU A 112 9.02 8.41 -15.26
CA LEU A 112 7.80 8.37 -14.43
C LEU A 112 7.76 9.45 -13.33
N THR A 113 8.69 10.40 -13.34
CA THR A 113 8.89 11.43 -12.30
C THR A 113 7.66 12.30 -12.07
N ASN A 114 6.92 12.62 -13.13
CA ASN A 114 5.72 13.47 -13.09
C ASN A 114 4.41 12.70 -12.88
N SER A 115 4.48 11.38 -12.63
CA SER A 115 3.27 10.58 -12.47
C SER A 115 2.55 10.91 -11.16
N SER A 116 1.30 11.34 -11.28
CA SER A 116 0.39 11.54 -10.14
C SER A 116 -0.26 10.24 -9.66
N TYR A 117 -0.13 9.13 -10.41
CA TYR A 117 -0.77 7.85 -10.08
C TYR A 117 0.12 6.96 -9.20
N PRO A 118 -0.28 6.66 -7.96
CA PRO A 118 0.55 5.86 -7.06
C PRO A 118 0.75 4.40 -7.46
N SER A 119 -0.12 3.85 -8.30
CA SER A 119 0.03 2.50 -8.86
C SER A 119 1.30 2.34 -9.70
N ILE A 120 1.85 3.45 -10.21
CA ILE A 120 3.08 3.47 -10.98
C ILE A 120 4.30 3.37 -10.06
N LEU A 121 4.22 3.93 -8.84
CA LEU A 121 5.32 3.92 -7.89
C LEU A 121 5.42 2.59 -7.12
N THR A 122 4.31 1.91 -6.85
CA THR A 122 4.29 0.61 -6.16
C THR A 122 5.31 -0.40 -6.71
N PRO A 123 5.32 -0.76 -8.02
CA PRO A 123 6.26 -1.77 -8.52
C PRO A 123 7.72 -1.34 -8.36
N ILE A 124 8.01 -0.04 -8.49
CA ILE A 124 9.36 0.50 -8.27
C ILE A 124 9.78 0.32 -6.80
N LEU A 125 8.88 0.62 -5.87
CA LEU A 125 9.13 0.43 -4.44
C LEU A 125 9.25 -1.06 -4.09
N ASP A 126 8.50 -1.93 -4.73
CA ASP A 126 8.66 -3.37 -4.55
C ASP A 126 10.05 -3.83 -5.03
N ASP A 127 10.52 -3.35 -6.18
CA ASP A 127 11.85 -3.67 -6.72
C ASP A 127 12.97 -3.15 -5.79
N VAL A 128 12.90 -1.87 -5.39
CA VAL A 128 13.93 -1.21 -4.56
C VAL A 128 14.05 -1.83 -3.17
N TYR A 129 12.94 -2.28 -2.60
CA TYR A 129 12.92 -2.90 -1.27
C TYR A 129 12.99 -4.43 -1.31
N ASN A 130 13.51 -5.01 -2.40
CA ASN A 130 13.77 -6.44 -2.54
C ASN A 130 12.52 -7.33 -2.42
N GLY A 131 11.39 -6.86 -2.93
CA GLY A 131 10.19 -7.65 -3.16
C GLY A 131 8.91 -7.03 -2.60
N HIS A 132 7.80 -7.51 -3.17
CA HIS A 132 6.47 -7.12 -2.73
C HIS A 132 6.10 -7.81 -1.41
N HIS A 133 5.77 -7.01 -0.40
CA HIS A 133 5.14 -7.52 0.81
C HIS A 133 3.64 -7.33 0.69
N GLY A 134 2.94 -8.39 0.27
CA GLY A 134 1.48 -8.40 0.14
C GLY A 134 0.80 -7.92 1.43
N GLY A 135 -0.20 -7.05 1.28
CA GLY A 135 -1.01 -6.52 2.38
C GLY A 135 -1.21 -5.00 2.32
N TYR A 136 -0.22 -4.25 1.82
CA TYR A 136 -0.26 -2.79 1.75
C TYR A 136 0.49 -2.26 0.52
N GLU A 137 -0.12 -1.34 -0.21
CA GLU A 137 0.54 -0.62 -1.30
C GLU A 137 1.59 0.36 -0.74
N ARG A 138 2.86 0.10 -1.07
CA ARG A 138 3.97 1.02 -0.74
C ARG A 138 3.71 2.35 -1.46
N GLY A 139 3.75 3.48 -0.74
CA GLY A 139 3.49 4.81 -1.30
C GLY A 139 2.11 5.42 -1.00
N ARG A 140 1.16 4.67 -0.41
CA ARG A 140 -0.12 5.25 0.07
C ARG A 140 -0.33 5.18 1.59
N GLY A 141 0.33 4.26 2.29
CA GLY A 141 0.29 4.10 3.74
C GLY A 141 -0.48 2.87 4.24
N LEU A 142 -0.56 2.70 5.57
CA LEU A 142 -1.27 1.60 6.25
C LEU A 142 -2.76 1.61 5.87
N GLY A 143 -3.23 0.57 5.18
CA GLY A 143 -4.67 0.30 4.98
C GLY A 143 -5.12 -0.08 3.56
N TRP A 144 -4.32 0.17 2.51
CA TRP A 144 -4.76 -0.15 1.14
C TRP A 144 -4.36 -1.56 0.71
N CYS A 145 -5.30 -2.49 0.83
CA CYS A 145 -5.17 -3.88 0.38
C CYS A 145 -5.34 -3.98 -1.15
N ARG A 146 -4.45 -4.75 -1.82
CA ARG A 146 -4.52 -5.10 -3.26
C ARG A 146 -5.90 -5.60 -3.73
N GLY A 147 -6.66 -6.26 -2.84
CA GLY A 147 -7.98 -6.81 -3.17
C GLY A 147 -8.98 -5.74 -3.62
N ALA A 148 -8.97 -4.56 -3.00
CA ALA A 148 -9.85 -3.46 -3.40
C ALA A 148 -9.43 -2.83 -4.75
N TRP A 149 -8.15 -2.90 -5.11
CA TRP A 149 -7.60 -2.25 -6.30
C TRP A 149 -7.91 -3.00 -7.61
N ARG A 150 -7.87 -4.35 -7.61
CA ARG A 150 -8.17 -5.15 -8.82
C ARG A 150 -9.62 -5.04 -9.28
N HIS A 151 -10.57 -4.84 -8.36
CA HIS A 151 -11.98 -4.68 -8.73
C HIS A 151 -12.25 -3.32 -9.39
N ASN A 152 -11.54 -2.25 -9.00
CA ASN A 152 -11.75 -0.91 -9.57
C ASN A 152 -10.98 -0.66 -10.88
N MET A 153 -9.81 -1.26 -11.07
CA MET A 153 -9.06 -1.11 -12.33
C MET A 153 -9.72 -1.84 -13.51
N SER A 154 -10.43 -2.95 -13.26
CA SER A 154 -11.11 -3.66 -14.35
C SER A 154 -12.29 -2.86 -14.91
N SER A 155 -12.86 -1.92 -14.14
CA SER A 155 -13.91 -0.99 -14.57
C SER A 155 -13.39 0.30 -15.22
N GLU A 156 -12.19 0.77 -14.84
CA GLU A 156 -11.62 2.00 -15.42
C GLU A 156 -10.84 1.72 -16.70
N ALA A 157 -10.10 0.60 -16.79
CA ALA A 157 -9.37 0.20 -17.99
C ALA A 157 -10.26 -0.30 -19.14
N SER A 158 -11.55 -0.55 -18.88
CA SER A 158 -12.51 -0.96 -19.91
C SER A 158 -13.21 0.20 -20.63
N ASN A 159 -13.01 1.45 -20.18
CA ASN A 159 -13.63 2.63 -20.80
C ASN A 159 -12.74 3.43 -21.76
N GLU A 160 -11.44 3.12 -21.86
CA GLU A 160 -10.53 3.83 -22.78
C GLU A 160 -10.36 3.16 -24.15
N ASN A 161 -11.11 2.10 -24.46
CA ASN A 161 -11.01 1.39 -25.74
C ASN A 161 -12.36 1.10 -26.43
N VAL A 162 -13.32 2.02 -26.31
CA VAL A 162 -14.54 2.04 -27.15
C VAL A 162 -14.41 3.12 -28.21
N GLY A 163 -13.36 2.99 -29.02
CA GLY A 163 -13.15 3.76 -30.25
C GLY A 163 -12.38 2.88 -31.21
N ASP A 164 -12.93 2.66 -32.40
CA ASP A 164 -12.32 1.91 -33.49
C ASP A 164 -12.19 0.39 -33.33
N ARG A 165 -13.30 -0.29 -33.64
CA ARG A 165 -13.29 -1.47 -34.53
C ARG A 165 -14.69 -1.81 -35.07
N LYS A 166 -15.34 -0.84 -35.73
CA LYS A 166 -16.35 -1.16 -36.77
C LYS A 166 -15.62 -1.36 -38.09
N SER A 167 -15.34 -2.61 -38.44
CA SER A 167 -15.31 -3.15 -39.83
C SER A 167 -14.43 -4.40 -39.92
N ARG A 168 -15.05 -5.59 -39.82
CA ARG A 168 -14.84 -6.65 -40.83
C ARG A 168 -15.87 -7.74 -40.64
N ALA A 169 -16.81 -7.79 -41.56
CA ALA A 169 -17.72 -8.91 -41.74
C ALA A 169 -16.98 -10.12 -42.35
N GLY A 170 -17.48 -11.31 -42.03
CA GLY A 170 -17.43 -12.48 -42.92
C GLY A 170 -16.34 -13.51 -42.65
N THR A 171 -16.70 -14.64 -42.01
CA THR A 171 -16.92 -15.95 -42.69
C THR A 171 -16.75 -17.10 -41.71
N SER A 172 -17.84 -17.84 -41.50
CA SER A 172 -17.91 -19.12 -40.80
C SER A 172 -17.11 -20.21 -41.52
N ARG A 173 -16.35 -21.02 -40.79
CA ARG A 173 -15.99 -22.38 -41.23
C ARG A 173 -16.12 -23.40 -40.11
N SER A 174 -16.80 -24.47 -40.48
CA SER A 174 -17.16 -25.71 -39.80
C SER A 174 -15.97 -26.52 -39.30
N GLN A 175 -16.17 -27.24 -38.17
CA GLN A 175 -15.24 -28.26 -37.68
C GLN A 175 -15.30 -29.54 -38.54
N PRO A 176 -14.18 -30.27 -38.71
CA PRO A 176 -14.18 -31.62 -39.26
C PRO A 176 -14.44 -32.69 -38.16
N PRO A 177 -15.02 -33.86 -38.51
CA PRO A 177 -15.28 -34.93 -37.56
C PRO A 177 -14.01 -35.69 -37.19
N LEU A 178 -13.93 -36.15 -35.95
CA LEU A 178 -12.85 -36.99 -35.42
C LEU A 178 -13.08 -38.46 -35.79
N PRO A 179 -11.99 -39.26 -35.97
CA PRO A 179 -12.04 -40.69 -36.25
C PRO A 179 -12.49 -41.53 -35.05
#